data_AF-A0A6P6MWF2-F1
#
_entry.id   AF-A0A6P6MWF2-F1
#
_cell.length_a   1.000
_cell.length_b   1.000
_cell.length_c   1.000
_cell.angle_alpha   90.00
_cell.angle_beta   90.00
_cell.angle_gamma   90.00
#
_symmetry.space_group_name_H-M   'P 1'
#
loop_
_entity.id
_entity.type
_entity.pdbx_description
1 polymer ?
#
loop_
_entity_poly.entity_id
_entity_poly.type
_entity_poly.pdbx_seq_one_letter_code
_entity_poly.pdbx_strand_id
1 'polypeptide(L)'
;MTERPSMETTTVLRVIICDNDIRKIVLPVKPQTVDSLLEQLEEKLGLQYKFALQFEDPDFNNSLVNLTNIADLTDKPTLKIVSLVTSPTPSTADTEVLSVASDHPRHCLRTAWPETFEIPTFPVDVEYRLRQGNLQYMRDQTYLQLSGELKHEILEKLSETIYSYKAYPDKEDFEAVATALIQKHPCLTQPGSSKGWNGWYDSLRWKMGNYRSKLRRAGCLEVSINGGKRRGLQPQRNIKRPKRFEINFLPNFPDGEDEASMESKRKEMVEEMKKRRLNVALIARNMNSTFALRRKELIEKEPAVKNTVERWPALFTQSQIMAEFNRISGKNLQAEFFQELDRFTPRFIDIFRAKGGDIGSKLKKILQQIENDKSNINAGRTAVLHGLPLLLGEDPSDFYKTCFDCDDNEDMSDVEIGILTVIPEDSATVPYSLHLGATTTAIILEGTVVVDDLENLPQATCLLFGLIYALNLEYPAALKCTFDFIQRVILSLGHKSLKPKIQSLKNRLMQ
;
A
#
# COMPACT_ATOMS: atom_id res chain seq x y z
N MET A 1 21.43 -11.29 -80.18
CA MET A 1 21.66 -11.41 -78.72
C MET A 1 20.39 -10.96 -78.05
N THR A 2 19.58 -11.90 -77.57
CA THR A 2 18.34 -11.63 -76.86
C THR A 2 18.67 -11.46 -75.38
N GLU A 3 18.58 -10.21 -74.90
CA GLU A 3 18.72 -9.88 -73.49
C GLU A 3 17.60 -10.54 -72.69
N ARG A 4 17.96 -11.23 -71.61
CA ARG A 4 17.02 -11.80 -70.63
C ARG A 4 16.41 -10.65 -69.83
N PRO A 5 15.08 -10.62 -69.61
CA PRO A 5 14.49 -9.66 -68.68
C PRO A 5 14.94 -10.02 -67.25
N SER A 6 15.42 -9.01 -66.51
CA SER A 6 15.76 -9.16 -65.09
C SER A 6 14.51 -9.55 -64.31
N MET A 7 14.53 -10.68 -63.61
CA MET A 7 13.44 -11.06 -62.70
C MET A 7 13.34 -10.02 -61.59
N GLU A 8 12.23 -9.29 -61.53
CA GLU A 8 11.88 -8.45 -60.39
C GLU A 8 11.67 -9.34 -59.16
N THR A 9 12.55 -9.21 -58.16
CA THR A 9 12.49 -9.99 -56.92
C THR A 9 11.46 -9.39 -55.97
N THR A 10 10.23 -9.89 -56.03
CA THR A 10 9.16 -9.52 -55.08
C THR A 10 9.56 -9.92 -53.66
N THR A 11 9.41 -9.01 -52.69
CA THR A 11 9.71 -9.27 -51.27
C THR A 11 8.43 -9.55 -50.50
N VAL A 12 8.40 -10.64 -49.72
CA VAL A 12 7.23 -11.05 -48.94
C VAL A 12 7.50 -10.86 -47.44
N LEU A 13 6.65 -10.06 -46.79
CA LEU A 13 6.78 -9.65 -45.40
C LEU A 13 5.57 -10.13 -44.60
N ARG A 14 5.78 -10.51 -43.33
CA ARG A 14 4.69 -10.65 -42.36
C ARG A 14 4.70 -9.41 -41.46
N VAL A 15 3.66 -8.58 -41.53
CA VAL A 15 3.61 -7.29 -40.80
C VAL A 15 2.55 -7.33 -39.72
N ILE A 16 2.94 -7.10 -38.47
CA ILE A 16 2.10 -6.99 -37.29
C ILE A 16 1.83 -5.49 -37.09
N ILE A 17 0.62 -5.04 -37.40
CA ILE A 17 0.19 -3.64 -37.20
C ILE A 17 -0.21 -3.45 -35.73
N CYS A 18 -0.96 -4.40 -35.20
CA CYS A 18 -1.27 -4.56 -33.77
C CYS A 18 -1.47 -6.05 -33.47
N ASP A 19 -1.62 -6.44 -32.20
CA ASP A 19 -1.67 -7.86 -31.81
C ASP A 19 -2.84 -8.65 -32.46
N ASN A 20 -3.87 -7.95 -32.96
CA ASN A 20 -5.03 -8.53 -33.66
C ASN A 20 -5.03 -8.31 -35.19
N ASP A 21 -4.08 -7.56 -35.75
CA ASP A 21 -3.99 -7.27 -37.19
C ASP A 21 -2.60 -7.61 -37.73
N ILE A 22 -2.50 -8.79 -38.34
CA ILE A 22 -1.27 -9.35 -38.89
C ILE A 22 -1.50 -9.66 -40.36
N ARG A 23 -0.74 -8.99 -41.23
CA ARG A 23 -0.94 -9.06 -42.68
C ARG A 23 0.29 -9.61 -43.38
N LYS A 24 0.05 -10.35 -44.46
CA LYS A 24 1.08 -10.73 -45.42
C LYS A 24 1.17 -9.64 -46.48
N ILE A 25 2.29 -8.93 -46.55
CA ILE A 25 2.53 -7.85 -47.50
C ILE A 25 3.52 -8.32 -48.57
N VAL A 26 3.22 -8.03 -49.82
CA VAL A 26 4.11 -8.30 -50.96
C VAL A 26 4.52 -6.95 -51.54
N LEU A 27 5.81 -6.66 -51.48
CA LEU A 27 6.42 -5.48 -52.09
C LEU A 27 6.93 -5.82 -53.49
N PRO A 28 6.68 -4.95 -54.48
CA PRO A 28 7.09 -5.19 -55.86
C PRO A 28 8.61 -5.15 -56.03
N VAL A 29 9.30 -4.36 -55.21
CA VAL A 29 10.76 -4.17 -55.25
C VAL A 29 11.33 -4.38 -53.85
N LYS A 30 12.50 -5.03 -53.76
CA LYS A 30 13.21 -5.18 -52.49
C LYS A 30 13.71 -3.80 -51.99
N PRO A 31 13.32 -3.35 -50.78
CA PRO A 31 13.76 -2.07 -50.25
C PRO A 31 15.28 -2.08 -50.01
N GLN A 32 15.94 -0.97 -50.36
CA GLN A 32 17.39 -0.81 -50.20
C GLN A 32 17.78 -0.06 -48.91
N THR A 33 16.83 0.58 -48.25
CA THR A 33 17.02 1.33 -46.99
C THR A 33 15.81 1.13 -46.07
N VAL A 34 15.99 1.37 -44.78
CA VAL A 34 14.89 1.32 -43.80
C VAL A 34 13.82 2.38 -44.13
N ASP A 35 14.23 3.57 -44.56
CA ASP A 35 13.30 4.64 -44.96
C ASP A 35 12.45 4.23 -46.18
N SER A 36 13.05 3.60 -47.19
CA SER A 36 12.30 3.09 -48.36
C SER A 36 11.32 1.98 -47.98
N LEU A 37 11.63 1.18 -46.96
CA LEU A 37 10.71 0.18 -46.42
C LEU A 37 9.54 0.84 -45.65
N LEU A 38 9.83 1.89 -44.87
CA LEU A 38 8.81 2.67 -44.16
C LEU A 38 7.81 3.31 -45.13
N GLU A 39 8.28 4.00 -46.17
CA GLU A 39 7.44 4.64 -47.19
C GLU A 39 6.53 3.62 -47.92
N GLN A 40 7.10 2.48 -48.33
CA GLN A 40 6.33 1.43 -49.01
C GLN A 40 5.28 0.79 -48.09
N LEU A 41 5.57 0.64 -46.79
CA LEU A 41 4.61 0.12 -45.81
C LEU A 41 3.54 1.16 -45.48
N GLU A 42 3.89 2.44 -45.39
CA GLU A 42 2.94 3.54 -45.20
C GLU A 42 1.90 3.57 -46.33
N GLU A 43 2.36 3.48 -47.59
CA GLU A 43 1.49 3.45 -48.77
C GLU A 43 0.64 2.16 -48.84
N LYS A 44 1.26 0.98 -48.66
CA LYS A 44 0.55 -0.32 -48.74
C LYS A 44 -0.47 -0.53 -47.64
N LEU A 45 -0.21 0.01 -46.44
CA LEU A 45 -1.05 -0.19 -45.27
C LEU A 45 -1.99 1.00 -45.02
N GLY A 46 -1.83 2.12 -45.74
CA GLY A 46 -2.65 3.31 -45.60
C GLY A 46 -2.52 3.97 -44.22
N LEU A 47 -1.32 3.91 -43.62
CA LEU A 47 -1.08 4.44 -42.29
C LEU A 47 -0.92 5.96 -42.36
N GLN A 48 -1.71 6.70 -41.59
CA GLN A 48 -1.66 8.18 -41.56
C GLN A 48 -0.84 8.74 -40.39
N TYR A 49 0.08 7.94 -39.86
CA TYR A 49 0.88 8.30 -38.69
C TYR A 49 2.32 7.84 -38.88
N LYS A 50 3.26 8.53 -38.22
CA LYS A 50 4.67 8.11 -38.21
C LYS A 50 4.85 6.88 -37.33
N PHE A 51 5.64 5.92 -37.79
CA PHE A 51 5.93 4.69 -37.05
C PHE A 51 7.39 4.27 -37.20
N ALA A 52 7.85 3.46 -36.24
CA ALA A 52 9.10 2.72 -36.31
C ALA A 52 8.82 1.23 -36.55
N LEU A 53 9.84 0.49 -36.98
CA LEU A 53 9.75 -0.95 -37.23
C LEU A 53 10.59 -1.73 -36.23
N GLN A 54 10.02 -2.83 -35.75
CA GLN A 54 10.75 -3.91 -35.09
C GLN A 54 10.73 -5.16 -35.97
N PHE A 55 11.71 -6.04 -35.86
CA PHE A 55 11.73 -7.33 -36.54
C PHE A 55 12.04 -8.46 -35.56
N GLU A 56 11.61 -9.68 -35.89
CA GLU A 56 11.99 -10.89 -35.15
C GLU A 56 13.43 -11.26 -35.50
N ASP A 57 14.34 -11.14 -34.53
CA ASP A 57 15.77 -11.42 -34.72
C ASP A 57 16.10 -12.89 -34.35
N PRO A 58 16.62 -13.69 -35.31
CA PRO A 58 17.01 -15.07 -35.06
C PRO A 58 18.06 -15.24 -33.95
N ASP A 59 18.95 -14.27 -33.76
CA ASP A 59 20.02 -14.32 -32.75
C ASP A 59 19.47 -14.13 -31.32
N PHE A 60 18.25 -13.59 -31.18
CA PHE A 60 17.56 -13.37 -29.91
C PHE A 60 16.31 -14.25 -29.74
N ASN A 61 16.35 -15.49 -30.24
CA ASN A 61 15.23 -16.44 -30.20
C ASN A 61 13.93 -15.87 -30.80
N ASN A 62 14.03 -15.11 -31.91
CA ASN A 62 12.92 -14.43 -32.58
C ASN A 62 12.21 -13.37 -31.72
N SER A 63 12.91 -12.79 -30.74
CA SER A 63 12.41 -11.63 -29.99
C SER A 63 12.38 -10.39 -30.89
N LEU A 64 11.42 -9.48 -30.65
CA LEU A 64 11.31 -8.24 -31.40
C LEU A 64 12.40 -7.24 -31.00
N VAL A 65 13.19 -6.79 -31.99
CA VAL A 65 14.22 -5.76 -31.83
C VAL A 65 14.01 -4.64 -32.85
N ASN A 66 14.47 -3.43 -32.55
CA ASN A 66 14.32 -2.28 -33.46
C ASN A 66 15.13 -2.47 -34.74
N LEU A 67 14.48 -2.28 -35.89
CA LEU A 67 15.14 -2.35 -37.19
C LEU A 67 15.92 -1.04 -37.43
N THR A 68 17.25 -1.13 -37.47
CA THR A 68 18.12 0.03 -37.75
C THR A 68 18.91 -0.13 -39.04
N ASN A 69 19.15 -1.37 -39.49
CA ASN A 69 19.79 -1.67 -40.76
C ASN A 69 18.96 -2.66 -41.56
N ILE A 70 18.73 -2.38 -42.85
CA ILE A 70 17.93 -3.22 -43.75
C ILE A 70 18.58 -4.59 -44.00
N ALA A 71 19.92 -4.68 -43.83
CA ALA A 71 20.67 -5.92 -44.03
C ALA A 71 20.36 -7.00 -42.97
N ASP A 72 19.76 -6.61 -41.84
CA ASP A 72 19.43 -7.52 -40.74
C ASP A 72 18.16 -8.34 -41.04
N LEU A 73 17.41 -7.99 -42.09
CA LEU A 73 16.20 -8.69 -42.48
C LEU A 73 16.51 -9.99 -43.22
N THR A 74 15.87 -11.07 -42.77
CA THR A 74 15.86 -12.36 -43.46
C THR A 74 15.02 -12.32 -44.74
N ASP A 75 15.00 -13.42 -45.51
CA ASP A 75 14.25 -13.50 -46.78
C ASP A 75 12.72 -13.35 -46.61
N LYS A 76 12.19 -13.73 -45.44
CA LYS A 76 10.76 -13.62 -45.07
C LYS A 76 10.62 -13.09 -43.64
N PRO A 77 10.91 -11.80 -43.40
CA PRO A 77 10.96 -11.26 -42.06
C PRO A 77 9.55 -11.03 -41.51
N THR A 78 9.42 -11.18 -40.19
CA THR A 78 8.28 -10.66 -39.42
C THR A 78 8.63 -9.26 -38.93
N LEU A 79 7.80 -8.27 -39.23
CA LEU A 79 7.93 -6.88 -38.80
C LEU A 79 6.79 -6.49 -37.87
N LYS A 80 7.04 -5.66 -36.85
CA LYS A 80 6.01 -5.04 -36.00
C LYS A 80 6.08 -3.51 -36.11
N ILE A 81 4.91 -2.90 -36.30
CA ILE A 81 4.75 -1.45 -36.38
C ILE A 81 4.61 -0.86 -34.98
N VAL A 82 5.42 0.15 -34.68
CA VAL A 82 5.37 0.89 -33.41
C VAL A 82 5.02 2.34 -33.72
N SER A 83 3.82 2.78 -33.34
CA SER A 83 3.39 4.18 -33.54
C SER A 83 4.27 5.15 -32.76
N LEU A 84 4.67 6.25 -33.40
CA LEU A 84 5.48 7.32 -32.80
C LEU A 84 4.64 8.54 -32.38
N VAL A 85 3.31 8.48 -32.51
CA VAL A 85 2.43 9.61 -32.17
C VAL A 85 1.87 9.45 -30.76
N THR A 86 2.21 10.39 -29.87
CA THR A 86 1.45 10.68 -28.64
C THR A 86 0.15 11.38 -29.05
N SER A 87 -0.98 10.79 -28.70
CA SER A 87 -2.33 11.16 -29.16
C SER A 87 -2.71 12.63 -28.96
N PRO A 88 -3.57 13.14 -29.85
CA PRO A 88 -4.82 13.74 -29.40
C PRO A 88 -6.02 13.21 -30.20
N THR A 89 -7.00 12.58 -29.53
CA THR A 89 -8.30 12.22 -30.14
C THR A 89 -9.38 13.20 -29.69
N PRO A 90 -10.04 13.94 -30.61
CA PRO A 90 -11.37 14.49 -30.39
C PRO A 90 -12.46 13.45 -30.72
N SER A 91 -13.51 13.47 -29.89
CA SER A 91 -14.72 12.63 -29.90
C SER A 91 -15.54 12.70 -31.20
N THR A 92 -16.08 11.58 -31.68
CA THR A 92 -17.55 11.33 -31.82
C THR A 92 -17.88 9.94 -32.42
N ALA A 93 -19.01 9.40 -31.92
CA ALA A 93 -19.86 8.31 -32.44
C ALA A 93 -19.53 6.83 -32.08
N ASP A 94 -20.24 6.40 -31.04
CA ASP A 94 -20.70 5.07 -30.63
C ASP A 94 -20.54 3.88 -31.59
N THR A 95 -19.81 2.86 -31.12
CA THR A 95 -20.32 1.48 -31.13
C THR A 95 -19.72 0.76 -29.92
N GLU A 96 -20.59 0.30 -29.03
CA GLU A 96 -20.25 -0.50 -27.85
C GLU A 96 -19.49 -1.77 -28.26
N VAL A 97 -18.20 -1.81 -27.95
CA VAL A 97 -17.50 -3.08 -27.71
C VAL A 97 -16.76 -2.92 -26.39
N LEU A 98 -17.29 -3.61 -25.39
CA LEU A 98 -16.78 -3.75 -24.03
C LEU A 98 -15.30 -4.20 -24.04
N SER A 99 -14.37 -3.27 -24.16
CA SER A 99 -13.02 -3.48 -23.66
C SER A 99 -13.07 -3.27 -22.16
N VAL A 100 -13.18 -4.38 -21.43
CA VAL A 100 -12.81 -4.47 -20.02
C VAL A 100 -11.31 -4.15 -19.97
N ALA A 101 -10.98 -2.87 -19.98
CA ALA A 101 -9.73 -2.40 -19.45
C ALA A 101 -9.77 -2.80 -17.98
N SER A 102 -9.01 -3.82 -17.62
CA SER A 102 -8.77 -4.14 -16.23
C SER A 102 -8.18 -2.89 -15.59
N ASP A 103 -8.99 -2.17 -14.83
CA ASP A 103 -8.61 -1.10 -13.90
C ASP A 103 -7.69 -1.67 -12.83
N HIS A 104 -6.48 -2.10 -13.22
CA HIS A 104 -5.41 -2.37 -12.27
C HIS A 104 -4.69 -1.04 -12.08
N PRO A 105 -4.78 -0.43 -10.89
CA PRO A 105 -4.08 0.81 -10.62
C PRO A 105 -2.59 0.55 -10.86
N ARG A 106 -1.96 1.34 -11.73
CA ARG A 106 -0.49 1.38 -11.94
C ARG A 106 0.22 1.97 -10.73
N HIS A 107 -0.12 1.51 -9.54
CA HIS A 107 0.38 2.01 -8.28
C HIS A 107 1.41 1.02 -7.74
N CYS A 108 2.62 1.50 -7.50
CA CYS A 108 3.63 0.78 -6.72
C CYS A 108 3.26 0.65 -5.23
N LEU A 109 2.04 1.06 -4.85
CA LEU A 109 1.49 0.95 -3.50
C LEU A 109 0.40 -0.12 -3.51
N ARG A 110 0.48 -1.02 -2.53
CA ARG A 110 -0.52 -2.04 -2.29
C ARG A 110 -1.80 -1.42 -1.76
N THR A 111 -2.92 -2.07 -2.09
CA THR A 111 -4.23 -1.78 -1.51
C THR A 111 -4.49 -2.67 -0.29
N ALA A 112 -5.46 -2.28 0.52
CA ALA A 112 -5.93 -3.10 1.62
C ALA A 112 -6.43 -4.47 1.12
N TRP A 113 -6.33 -5.48 1.99
CA TRP A 113 -6.85 -6.81 1.69
C TRP A 113 -8.38 -6.76 1.56
N PRO A 114 -8.97 -7.34 0.50
CA PRO A 114 -10.41 -7.26 0.28
C PRO A 114 -11.19 -8.14 1.27
N GLU A 115 -12.43 -7.75 1.58
CA GLU A 115 -13.32 -8.57 2.41
C GLU A 115 -13.60 -9.93 1.78
N THR A 116 -13.77 -9.97 0.45
CA THR A 116 -13.91 -11.18 -0.34
C THR A 116 -12.81 -11.21 -1.40
N PHE A 117 -12.00 -12.28 -1.41
CA PHE A 117 -10.94 -12.42 -2.40
C PHE A 117 -11.50 -12.91 -3.73
N GLU A 118 -11.42 -12.07 -4.76
CA GLU A 118 -11.81 -12.45 -6.11
C GLU A 118 -10.69 -13.22 -6.82
N ILE A 119 -11.03 -14.38 -7.39
CA ILE A 119 -10.06 -15.17 -8.14
C ILE A 119 -9.80 -14.51 -9.48
N PRO A 120 -8.53 -14.18 -9.80
CA PRO A 120 -8.16 -13.51 -11.05
C PRO A 120 -8.52 -14.36 -12.26
N THR A 121 -8.57 -13.73 -13.43
CA THR A 121 -8.63 -14.45 -14.70
C THR A 121 -7.29 -15.13 -14.97
N PHE A 122 -7.35 -16.41 -15.31
CA PHE A 122 -6.18 -17.18 -15.74
C PHE A 122 -5.97 -17.06 -17.26
N PRO A 123 -4.81 -17.51 -17.79
CA PRO A 123 -4.63 -17.67 -19.23
C PRO A 123 -5.76 -18.48 -19.88
N VAL A 124 -6.00 -18.23 -21.16
CA VAL A 124 -7.17 -18.75 -21.90
C VAL A 124 -7.26 -20.28 -21.84
N ASP A 125 -6.14 -20.99 -21.95
CA ASP A 125 -6.11 -22.44 -21.90
C ASP A 125 -6.37 -22.99 -20.49
N VAL A 126 -5.87 -22.33 -19.44
CA VAL A 126 -6.17 -22.64 -18.03
C VAL A 126 -7.65 -22.47 -17.75
N GLU A 127 -8.23 -21.33 -18.13
CA GLU A 127 -9.68 -21.07 -17.96
C GLU A 127 -10.52 -22.11 -18.69
N TYR A 128 -10.14 -22.46 -19.93
CA TYR A 128 -10.84 -23.50 -20.68
C TYR A 128 -10.80 -24.85 -19.97
N ARG A 129 -9.62 -25.28 -19.49
CA ARG A 129 -9.45 -26.55 -18.75
C ARG A 129 -10.25 -26.55 -17.44
N LEU A 130 -10.23 -25.46 -16.69
CA LEU A 130 -11.00 -25.29 -15.47
C LEU A 130 -12.51 -25.34 -15.75
N ARG A 131 -12.96 -24.71 -16.83
CA ARG A 131 -14.37 -24.76 -17.26
C ARG A 131 -14.79 -26.18 -17.61
N GLN A 132 -13.99 -26.92 -18.39
CA GLN A 132 -14.27 -28.32 -18.71
C GLN A 132 -14.30 -29.19 -17.44
N GLY A 133 -13.35 -29.00 -16.54
CA GLY A 133 -13.31 -29.68 -15.25
C GLY A 133 -14.57 -29.42 -14.40
N ASN A 134 -15.01 -28.17 -14.32
CA ASN A 134 -16.24 -27.80 -13.62
C ASN A 134 -17.49 -28.44 -14.25
N LEU A 135 -17.59 -28.48 -15.58
CA LEU A 135 -18.69 -29.15 -16.28
C LEU A 135 -18.75 -30.64 -15.94
N GLN A 136 -17.59 -31.31 -15.92
CA GLN A 136 -17.51 -32.72 -15.56
C GLN A 136 -17.89 -32.93 -14.09
N TYR A 137 -17.35 -32.10 -13.18
CA TYR A 137 -17.70 -32.14 -11.76
C TYR A 137 -19.21 -31.97 -11.52
N MET A 138 -19.87 -31.04 -12.22
CA MET A 138 -21.33 -30.87 -12.12
C MET A 138 -22.10 -32.09 -12.61
N ARG A 139 -21.58 -32.81 -13.61
CA ARG A 139 -22.24 -33.99 -14.19
C ARG A 139 -22.16 -35.21 -13.27
N ASP A 140 -20.99 -35.51 -12.74
CA ASP A 140 -20.72 -36.80 -12.09
C ASP A 140 -19.83 -36.70 -10.83
N GLN A 141 -19.60 -35.49 -10.32
CA GLN A 141 -18.73 -35.22 -9.16
C GLN A 141 -17.28 -35.68 -9.36
N THR A 142 -16.83 -35.83 -10.61
CA THR A 142 -15.43 -36.11 -10.92
C THR A 142 -14.58 -34.86 -10.74
N TYR A 143 -13.55 -34.98 -9.90
CA TYR A 143 -12.56 -33.93 -9.69
C TYR A 143 -11.54 -33.89 -10.84
N LEU A 144 -11.08 -32.68 -11.18
CA LEU A 144 -10.11 -32.47 -12.24
C LEU A 144 -8.75 -33.04 -11.83
N GLN A 145 -8.17 -33.89 -12.69
CA GLN A 145 -6.80 -34.35 -12.52
C GLN A 145 -5.83 -33.22 -12.88
N LEU A 146 -5.21 -32.64 -11.86
CA LEU A 146 -4.31 -31.50 -12.00
C LEU A 146 -2.92 -31.93 -12.51
N SER A 147 -2.55 -31.48 -13.70
CA SER A 147 -1.15 -31.55 -14.16
C SER A 147 -0.28 -30.59 -13.36
N GLY A 148 1.03 -30.89 -13.26
CA GLY A 148 1.99 -30.02 -12.56
C GLY A 148 2.06 -28.61 -13.16
N GLU A 149 1.96 -28.50 -14.48
CA GLU A 149 1.93 -27.24 -15.24
C GLU A 149 0.68 -26.41 -14.92
N LEU A 150 -0.52 -27.00 -15.06
CA LEU A 150 -1.78 -26.32 -14.78
C LEU A 150 -1.81 -25.79 -13.34
N LYS A 151 -1.37 -26.62 -12.38
CA LYS A 151 -1.26 -26.22 -10.98
C LYS A 151 -0.26 -25.07 -10.80
N HIS A 152 0.87 -25.10 -11.52
CA HIS A 152 1.90 -24.06 -11.42
C HIS A 152 1.38 -22.69 -11.90
N GLU A 153 0.65 -22.66 -13.01
CA GLU A 153 0.11 -21.43 -13.60
C GLU A 153 -0.97 -20.79 -12.73
N ILE A 154 -1.91 -21.60 -12.20
CA ILE A 154 -2.89 -21.14 -11.22
C ILE A 154 -2.19 -20.52 -10.02
N LEU A 155 -1.19 -21.21 -9.48
CA LEU A 155 -0.43 -20.73 -8.33
C LEU A 155 0.40 -19.47 -8.65
N GLU A 156 0.98 -19.34 -9.84
CA GLU A 156 1.73 -18.13 -10.25
C GLU A 156 0.78 -16.93 -10.27
N LYS A 157 -0.36 -17.04 -10.97
CA LYS A 157 -1.32 -15.94 -11.08
C LYS A 157 -1.93 -15.55 -9.73
N LEU A 158 -2.25 -16.54 -8.89
CA LEU A 158 -2.69 -16.28 -7.52
C LEU A 158 -1.59 -15.63 -6.70
N SER A 159 -0.32 -16.05 -6.84
CA SER A 159 0.78 -15.42 -6.10
C SER A 159 1.03 -13.97 -6.51
N GLU A 160 0.92 -13.64 -7.80
CA GLU A 160 0.95 -12.26 -8.29
C GLU A 160 -0.18 -11.42 -7.67
N THR A 161 -1.40 -11.96 -7.69
CA THR A 161 -2.59 -11.28 -7.17
C THR A 161 -2.55 -11.11 -5.66
N ILE A 162 -2.14 -12.15 -4.92
CA ILE A 162 -1.89 -12.03 -3.47
C ILE A 162 -0.82 -10.96 -3.21
N TYR A 163 0.24 -10.94 -4.02
CA TYR A 163 1.31 -9.96 -3.93
C TYR A 163 0.90 -8.55 -4.38
N SER A 164 -0.28 -8.29 -4.97
CA SER A 164 -0.74 -6.90 -5.10
C SER A 164 -1.32 -6.35 -3.79
N TYR A 165 -1.77 -7.24 -2.88
CA TYR A 165 -2.32 -6.87 -1.57
C TYR A 165 -1.29 -6.98 -0.44
N LYS A 166 -0.62 -8.13 -0.29
CA LYS A 166 0.30 -8.41 0.83
C LYS A 166 1.53 -9.21 0.39
N ALA A 167 2.72 -8.69 0.71
CA ALA A 167 3.98 -9.44 0.50
C ALA A 167 4.07 -10.66 1.44
N TYR A 168 3.54 -10.53 2.65
CA TYR A 168 3.57 -11.54 3.71
C TYR A 168 2.16 -11.88 4.21
N PRO A 169 1.37 -12.63 3.41
CA PRO A 169 0.05 -13.07 3.84
C PRO A 169 0.13 -13.95 5.10
N ASP A 170 -0.87 -13.81 5.97
CA ASP A 170 -1.05 -14.66 7.14
C ASP A 170 -1.86 -15.92 6.81
N LYS A 171 -2.23 -16.68 7.84
CA LYS A 171 -2.93 -17.96 7.66
C LYS A 171 -4.30 -17.71 7.05
N GLU A 172 -5.06 -16.78 7.62
CA GLU A 172 -6.41 -16.42 7.22
C GLU A 172 -6.45 -15.93 5.77
N ASP A 173 -5.45 -15.14 5.35
CA ASP A 173 -5.31 -14.70 3.96
C ASP A 173 -5.21 -15.91 3.00
N PHE A 174 -4.36 -16.89 3.31
CA PHE A 174 -4.22 -18.09 2.48
C PHE A 174 -5.48 -18.97 2.50
N GLU A 175 -6.16 -19.09 3.66
CA GLU A 175 -7.41 -19.82 3.77
C GLU A 175 -8.51 -19.17 2.91
N ALA A 176 -8.60 -17.84 2.91
CA ALA A 176 -9.56 -17.09 2.10
C ALA A 176 -9.35 -17.32 0.60
N VAL A 177 -8.11 -17.24 0.13
CA VAL A 177 -7.78 -17.48 -1.31
C VAL A 177 -8.07 -18.93 -1.70
N ALA A 178 -7.64 -19.88 -0.87
CA ALA A 178 -7.84 -21.31 -1.16
C ALA A 178 -9.33 -21.68 -1.16
N THR A 179 -10.12 -21.06 -0.27
CA THR A 179 -11.59 -21.22 -0.23
C THR A 179 -12.24 -20.61 -1.47
N ALA A 180 -11.90 -19.36 -1.82
CA ALA A 180 -12.44 -18.69 -3.00
C ALA A 180 -12.12 -19.46 -4.30
N LEU A 181 -10.93 -20.08 -4.38
CA LEU A 181 -10.51 -20.86 -5.54
C LEU A 181 -11.42 -22.06 -5.77
N ILE A 182 -11.69 -22.86 -4.74
CA ILE A 182 -12.54 -24.05 -4.88
C ILE A 182 -14.02 -23.69 -4.98
N GLN A 183 -14.44 -22.53 -4.46
CA GLN A 183 -15.81 -22.03 -4.66
C GLN A 183 -16.05 -21.64 -6.11
N LYS A 184 -15.09 -20.94 -6.75
CA LYS A 184 -15.18 -20.59 -8.17
C LYS A 184 -14.95 -21.81 -9.08
N HIS A 185 -14.08 -22.73 -8.67
CA HIS A 185 -13.75 -23.95 -9.42
C HIS A 185 -13.88 -25.21 -8.57
N PRO A 186 -15.12 -25.70 -8.34
CA PRO A 186 -15.38 -26.89 -7.52
C PRO A 186 -14.63 -28.14 -7.97
N CYS A 187 -14.29 -28.26 -9.25
CA CYS A 187 -13.49 -29.37 -9.78
C CYS A 187 -12.07 -29.45 -9.18
N LEU A 188 -11.58 -28.39 -8.54
CA LEU A 188 -10.27 -28.33 -7.89
C LEU A 188 -10.27 -28.77 -6.42
N THR A 189 -11.43 -29.15 -5.89
CA THR A 189 -11.59 -29.58 -4.49
C THR A 189 -10.82 -30.86 -4.23
N GLN A 190 -10.05 -30.92 -3.14
CA GLN A 190 -9.29 -32.11 -2.77
C GLN A 190 -10.19 -33.16 -2.11
N PRO A 191 -10.30 -34.38 -2.68
CA PRO A 191 -11.12 -35.44 -2.11
C PRO A 191 -10.60 -35.88 -0.73
N GLY A 192 -11.52 -36.20 0.19
CA GLY A 192 -11.17 -36.73 1.52
C GLY A 192 -10.66 -35.70 2.53
N SER A 193 -10.57 -34.42 2.16
CA SER A 193 -10.29 -33.32 3.08
C SER A 193 -11.59 -32.76 3.64
N SER A 194 -11.69 -32.56 4.97
CA SER A 194 -12.88 -31.98 5.60
C SER A 194 -13.24 -30.58 5.10
N LYS A 195 -12.25 -29.83 4.58
CA LYS A 195 -12.42 -28.49 4.03
C LYS A 195 -12.24 -28.41 2.52
N GLY A 196 -11.69 -29.44 1.88
CA GLY A 196 -11.43 -29.47 0.43
C GLY A 196 -10.30 -28.58 -0.09
N TRP A 197 -9.89 -27.53 0.63
CA TRP A 197 -8.89 -26.55 0.16
C TRP A 197 -7.48 -26.69 0.77
N ASN A 198 -7.25 -27.58 1.74
CA ASN A 198 -5.98 -27.68 2.49
C ASN A 198 -4.74 -27.80 1.59
N GLY A 199 -4.79 -28.63 0.53
CA GLY A 199 -3.68 -28.77 -0.41
C GLY A 199 -3.35 -27.48 -1.18
N TRP A 200 -4.35 -26.65 -1.46
CA TRP A 200 -4.15 -25.33 -2.08
C TRP A 200 -3.55 -24.34 -1.10
N TYR A 201 -3.99 -24.32 0.15
CA TYR A 201 -3.40 -23.51 1.22
C TYR A 201 -1.89 -23.77 1.34
N ASP A 202 -1.47 -25.03 1.45
CA ASP A 202 -0.05 -25.36 1.56
C ASP A 202 0.72 -24.96 0.30
N SER A 203 0.15 -25.27 -0.88
CA SER A 203 0.77 -24.93 -2.17
C SER A 203 0.98 -23.41 -2.34
N LEU A 204 -0.01 -22.60 -1.96
CA LEU A 204 0.07 -21.14 -1.98
C LEU A 204 1.11 -20.61 -1.00
N ARG A 205 1.16 -21.16 0.21
CA ARG A 205 2.16 -20.78 1.22
C ARG A 205 3.60 -21.00 0.70
N TRP A 206 3.85 -22.15 0.08
CA TRP A 206 5.14 -22.46 -0.54
C TRP A 206 5.42 -21.57 -1.76
N LYS A 207 4.44 -21.42 -2.65
CA LYS A 207 4.56 -20.59 -3.86
C LYS A 207 4.87 -19.14 -3.52
N MET A 208 4.18 -18.54 -2.54
CA MET A 208 4.48 -17.18 -2.08
C MET A 208 5.90 -17.04 -1.51
N GLY A 209 6.43 -18.08 -0.84
CA GLY A 209 7.83 -18.11 -0.42
C GLY A 209 8.81 -18.04 -1.60
N ASN A 210 8.53 -18.78 -2.67
CA ASN A 210 9.33 -18.78 -3.90
C ASN A 210 9.18 -17.47 -4.67
N TYR A 211 7.96 -16.93 -4.77
CA TYR A 211 7.65 -15.67 -5.44
C TYR A 211 8.41 -14.50 -4.80
N ARG A 212 8.38 -14.38 -3.46
CA ARG A 212 9.22 -13.41 -2.73
C ARG A 212 10.71 -13.60 -2.99
N SER A 213 11.17 -14.84 -3.10
CA SER A 213 12.58 -15.14 -3.38
C SER A 213 13.00 -14.78 -4.81
N LYS A 214 12.07 -14.86 -5.78
CA LYS A 214 12.23 -14.38 -7.16
C LYS A 214 12.35 -12.84 -7.17
N LEU A 215 11.42 -12.15 -6.53
CA LEU A 215 11.44 -10.68 -6.43
C LEU A 215 12.67 -10.14 -5.69
N ARG A 216 13.11 -10.80 -4.62
CA ARG A 216 14.35 -10.43 -3.92
C ARG A 216 15.57 -10.49 -4.84
N ARG A 217 15.67 -11.54 -5.67
CA ARG A 217 16.77 -11.68 -6.64
C ARG A 217 16.73 -10.60 -7.73
N ALA A 218 15.54 -10.06 -8.01
CA ALA A 218 15.36 -8.93 -8.92
C ALA A 218 15.60 -7.55 -8.27
N GLY A 219 15.99 -7.49 -6.99
CA GLY A 219 16.32 -6.24 -6.30
C GLY A 219 15.13 -5.55 -5.63
N CYS A 220 13.97 -6.20 -5.48
CA CYS A 220 12.81 -5.60 -4.80
C CYS A 220 13.10 -5.34 -3.31
N LEU A 221 13.12 -4.07 -2.89
CA LEU A 221 13.53 -3.65 -1.54
C LEU A 221 12.61 -4.22 -0.45
N GLU A 222 11.31 -4.19 -0.69
CA GLU A 222 10.27 -4.64 0.25
C GLU A 222 10.50 -6.06 0.79
N VAL A 223 10.88 -7.01 -0.07
CA VAL A 223 11.10 -8.42 0.29
C VAL A 223 12.56 -8.74 0.63
N SER A 224 13.45 -7.76 0.45
CA SER A 224 14.89 -7.87 0.71
C SER A 224 15.22 -7.70 2.19
N ILE A 225 14.51 -6.82 2.91
CA ILE A 225 14.72 -6.55 4.35
C ILE A 225 14.59 -7.84 5.19
N ASN A 226 13.65 -8.72 4.85
CA ASN A 226 13.42 -9.98 5.56
C ASN A 226 14.24 -11.17 5.02
N GLY A 227 15.17 -10.95 4.07
CA GLY A 227 15.96 -11.99 3.41
C GLY A 227 17.12 -12.56 4.24
N GLY A 228 17.38 -12.00 5.43
CA GLY A 228 18.56 -12.27 6.22
C GLY A 228 18.66 -13.71 6.73
N LYS A 229 19.50 -14.53 6.06
CA LYS A 229 20.52 -15.44 6.65
C LYS A 229 21.16 -16.42 5.64
N ARG A 230 20.66 -16.54 4.41
CA ARG A 230 21.21 -17.50 3.44
C ARG A 230 22.01 -16.74 2.36
N ARG A 231 23.34 -16.90 2.37
CA ARG A 231 24.33 -16.43 1.36
C ARG A 231 25.15 -15.16 1.68
N GLY A 232 25.72 -15.03 2.88
CA GLY A 232 26.91 -14.17 3.09
C GLY A 232 26.77 -12.65 2.89
N LEU A 233 25.63 -12.13 2.42
CA LEU A 233 25.33 -10.71 2.49
C LEU A 233 25.20 -10.33 3.96
N GLN A 234 26.01 -9.36 4.39
CA GLN A 234 25.90 -8.79 5.72
C GLN A 234 24.44 -8.37 5.94
N PRO A 235 23.82 -8.72 7.08
CA PRO A 235 22.54 -8.14 7.42
C PRO A 235 22.70 -6.62 7.39
N GLN A 236 21.76 -5.91 6.77
CA GLN A 236 21.53 -4.49 7.05
C GLN A 236 21.19 -4.41 8.55
N ARG A 237 22.23 -4.42 9.39
CA ARG A 237 22.13 -4.40 10.85
C ARG A 237 21.62 -3.00 11.16
N ASN A 238 20.42 -2.93 11.72
CA ASN A 238 19.75 -1.78 12.36
C ASN A 238 18.40 -1.36 11.73
N ILE A 239 17.99 -1.92 10.58
CA ILE A 239 16.63 -1.64 10.08
C ILE A 239 15.58 -2.36 10.93
N LYS A 240 14.68 -1.60 11.57
CA LYS A 240 13.49 -2.16 12.23
C LYS A 240 12.72 -3.04 11.25
N ARG A 241 12.30 -4.23 11.69
CA ARG A 241 11.55 -5.13 10.81
C ARG A 241 10.14 -4.59 10.58
N PRO A 242 9.62 -4.67 9.34
CA PRO A 242 8.24 -4.31 9.06
C PRO A 242 7.30 -5.07 9.99
N LYS A 243 6.33 -4.36 10.58
CA LYS A 243 5.21 -5.04 11.23
C LYS A 243 4.34 -5.66 10.13
N ARG A 244 3.79 -6.86 10.35
CA ARG A 244 3.08 -7.62 9.29
C ARG A 244 1.90 -6.91 8.63
N PHE A 245 1.37 -5.89 9.28
CA PHE A 245 0.18 -5.14 8.85
C PHE A 245 0.54 -3.79 8.19
N GLU A 246 1.83 -3.45 8.13
CA GLU A 246 2.33 -2.33 7.33
C GLU A 246 2.48 -2.85 5.89
N ILE A 247 1.45 -2.62 5.08
CA ILE A 247 1.39 -3.10 3.71
C ILE A 247 2.48 -2.46 2.85
N ASN A 248 2.81 -1.18 3.06
CA ASN A 248 3.82 -0.47 2.29
C ASN A 248 4.97 0.03 3.19
N PHE A 249 5.75 -0.88 3.77
CA PHE A 249 6.85 -0.52 4.66
C PHE A 249 8.00 0.19 3.93
N LEU A 250 8.57 -0.46 2.89
CA LEU A 250 9.67 0.06 2.07
C LEU A 250 9.38 -0.22 0.58
N PRO A 251 8.43 0.50 -0.03
CA PRO A 251 8.06 0.30 -1.44
C PRO A 251 9.17 0.75 -2.39
N ASN A 252 9.20 0.21 -3.60
CA ASN A 252 10.08 0.69 -4.66
C ASN A 252 9.56 2.02 -5.24
N PHE A 253 10.41 2.73 -5.96
CA PHE A 253 9.98 3.91 -6.71
C PHE A 253 8.98 3.53 -7.81
N PRO A 254 8.01 4.41 -8.11
CA PRO A 254 7.12 4.26 -9.26
C PRO A 254 7.85 4.07 -10.58
N ASP A 255 7.19 3.38 -11.52
CA ASP A 255 7.74 3.18 -12.86
C ASP A 255 8.09 4.52 -13.52
N GLY A 256 9.32 4.62 -14.05
CA GLY A 256 9.82 5.83 -14.69
C GLY A 256 10.28 6.93 -13.73
N GLU A 257 10.29 6.68 -12.42
CA GLU A 257 10.77 7.63 -11.42
C GLU A 257 12.06 7.14 -10.74
N ASP A 258 12.89 8.10 -10.34
CA ASP A 258 14.13 7.85 -9.63
C ASP A 258 14.27 8.76 -8.40
N GLU A 259 15.40 8.64 -7.70
CA GLU A 259 15.65 9.44 -6.50
C GLU A 259 15.71 10.95 -6.82
N ALA A 260 16.22 11.33 -7.99
CA ALA A 260 16.36 12.73 -8.40
C ALA A 260 15.00 13.35 -8.77
N SER A 261 14.15 12.63 -9.51
CA SER A 261 12.80 13.08 -9.86
C SER A 261 11.94 13.25 -8.61
N MET A 262 12.07 12.35 -7.63
CA MET A 262 11.38 12.43 -6.34
C MET A 262 11.90 13.57 -5.47
N GLU A 263 13.21 13.79 -5.42
CA GLU A 263 13.81 14.92 -4.70
C GLU A 263 13.39 16.27 -5.31
N SER A 264 13.21 16.34 -6.63
CA SER A 264 12.67 17.53 -7.30
C SER A 264 11.24 17.86 -6.82
N LYS A 265 10.35 16.86 -6.80
CA LYS A 265 8.97 17.01 -6.30
C LYS A 265 8.91 17.37 -4.82
N ARG A 266 9.85 16.84 -4.01
CA ARG A 266 9.99 17.23 -2.59
C ARG A 266 10.35 18.71 -2.48
N LYS A 267 11.34 19.20 -3.24
CA LYS A 267 11.74 20.62 -3.22
C LYS A 267 10.59 21.54 -3.61
N GLU A 268 9.85 21.20 -4.67
CA GLU A 268 8.65 21.94 -5.08
C GLU A 268 7.63 22.02 -3.93
N MET A 269 7.40 20.91 -3.24
CA MET A 269 6.48 20.86 -2.10
C MET A 269 6.96 21.71 -0.91
N VAL A 270 8.26 21.74 -0.63
CA VAL A 270 8.81 22.62 0.43
C VAL A 270 8.62 24.09 0.08
N GLU A 271 8.85 24.49 -1.17
CA GLU A 271 8.58 25.88 -1.59
C GLU A 271 7.08 26.21 -1.56
N GLU A 272 6.21 25.26 -1.87
CA GLU A 272 4.75 25.43 -1.74
C GLU A 272 4.34 25.66 -0.28
N MET A 273 4.92 24.93 0.67
CA MET A 273 4.64 25.07 2.11
C MET A 273 5.03 26.44 2.70
N LYS A 274 5.87 27.22 2.00
CA LYS A 274 6.24 28.59 2.41
C LYS A 274 5.23 29.64 1.99
N LYS A 275 4.25 29.29 1.15
CA LYS A 275 3.28 30.25 0.60
C LYS A 275 2.15 30.52 1.59
N ARG A 276 1.62 31.74 1.57
CA ARG A 276 0.45 32.12 2.39
C ARG A 276 -0.83 31.38 2.00
N ARG A 277 -0.98 31.03 0.72
CA ARG A 277 -2.11 30.25 0.20
C ARG A 277 -1.56 28.98 -0.42
N LEU A 278 -1.78 27.86 0.26
CA LEU A 278 -1.24 26.56 -0.12
C LEU A 278 -2.07 25.94 -1.25
N ASN A 279 -1.40 25.40 -2.25
CA ASN A 279 -2.00 24.49 -3.21
C ASN A 279 -2.06 23.07 -2.60
N VAL A 280 -3.14 22.81 -1.87
CA VAL A 280 -3.38 21.53 -1.18
C VAL A 280 -3.36 20.34 -2.14
N ALA A 281 -3.86 20.50 -3.37
CA ALA A 281 -3.86 19.44 -4.38
C ALA A 281 -2.43 19.10 -4.85
N LEU A 282 -1.59 20.11 -5.07
CA LEU A 282 -0.17 19.92 -5.40
C LEU A 282 0.57 19.20 -4.26
N ILE A 283 0.37 19.66 -3.02
CA ILE A 283 0.99 19.05 -1.84
C ILE A 283 0.57 17.58 -1.72
N ALA A 284 -0.73 17.29 -1.81
CA ALA A 284 -1.23 15.91 -1.71
C ALA A 284 -0.68 15.02 -2.84
N ARG A 285 -0.62 15.53 -4.07
CA ARG A 285 -0.04 14.82 -5.22
C ARG A 285 1.45 14.53 -5.01
N ASN A 286 2.22 15.54 -4.61
CA ASN A 286 3.67 15.39 -4.41
C ASN A 286 3.97 14.51 -3.20
N MET A 287 3.22 14.63 -2.10
CA MET A 287 3.29 13.70 -0.97
C MET A 287 3.03 12.26 -1.43
N ASN A 288 2.03 12.03 -2.29
CA ASN A 288 1.74 10.70 -2.81
C ASN A 288 2.88 10.14 -3.65
N SER A 289 3.37 10.90 -4.63
CA SER A 289 4.46 10.45 -5.50
C SER A 289 5.75 10.16 -4.71
N THR A 290 6.08 10.99 -3.73
CA THR A 290 7.35 10.91 -2.98
C THR A 290 7.32 9.97 -1.78
N PHE A 291 6.24 9.20 -1.59
CA PHE A 291 6.09 8.27 -0.46
C PHE A 291 7.24 7.27 -0.34
N ALA A 292 7.66 6.67 -1.46
CA ALA A 292 8.75 5.69 -1.46
C ALA A 292 10.09 6.32 -1.05
N LEU A 293 10.37 7.56 -1.50
CA LEU A 293 11.57 8.30 -1.08
C LEU A 293 11.52 8.60 0.43
N ARG A 294 10.40 9.13 0.92
CA ARG A 294 10.21 9.39 2.37
C ARG A 294 10.43 8.16 3.21
N ARG A 295 9.77 7.04 2.89
CA ARG A 295 9.89 5.79 3.65
C ARG A 295 11.33 5.27 3.63
N LYS A 296 12.00 5.31 2.48
CA LYS A 296 13.41 4.93 2.36
C LYS A 296 14.28 5.76 3.31
N GLU A 297 14.12 7.08 3.30
CA GLU A 297 14.90 7.96 4.19
C GLU A 297 14.62 7.72 5.68
N LEU A 298 13.34 7.64 6.06
CA LEU A 298 12.95 7.48 7.46
C LEU A 298 13.37 6.13 8.03
N ILE A 299 13.36 5.07 7.22
CA ILE A 299 13.76 3.72 7.65
C ILE A 299 15.27 3.53 7.62
N GLU A 300 15.95 3.99 6.56
CA GLU A 300 17.39 3.71 6.39
C GLU A 300 18.28 4.69 7.14
N LYS A 301 17.88 5.96 7.25
CA LYS A 301 18.71 7.01 7.87
C LYS A 301 18.33 7.28 9.33
N GLU A 302 17.11 6.91 9.74
CA GLU A 302 16.54 7.21 11.07
C GLU A 302 16.87 8.65 11.53
N PRO A 303 16.51 9.68 10.73
CA PRO A 303 16.90 11.05 11.02
C PRO A 303 16.15 11.57 12.27
N ALA A 304 16.81 12.46 13.02
CA ALA A 304 16.17 13.19 14.11
C ALA A 304 14.88 13.89 13.64
N VAL A 305 13.90 13.98 14.51
CA VAL A 305 12.56 14.51 14.19
C VAL A 305 12.66 15.95 13.68
N LYS A 306 13.49 16.79 14.30
CA LYS A 306 13.73 18.17 13.84
C LYS A 306 14.17 18.24 12.37
N ASN A 307 15.12 17.40 11.97
CA ASN A 307 15.58 17.33 10.58
C ASN A 307 14.47 16.84 9.64
N THR A 308 13.59 15.95 10.13
CA THR A 308 12.44 15.47 9.36
C THR A 308 11.39 16.54 9.16
N VAL A 309 11.09 17.36 10.17
CA VAL A 309 10.18 18.50 10.07
C VAL A 309 10.67 19.49 9.01
N GLU A 310 11.96 19.83 9.02
CA GLU A 310 12.56 20.73 8.03
C GLU A 310 12.55 20.11 6.62
N ARG A 311 12.80 18.81 6.50
CA ARG A 311 12.91 18.12 5.21
C ARG A 311 11.55 17.82 4.56
N TRP A 312 10.54 17.52 5.37
CA TRP A 312 9.20 17.09 4.98
C TRP A 312 8.10 17.84 5.74
N PRO A 313 8.03 19.19 5.68
CA PRO A 313 7.10 19.99 6.48
C PRO A 313 5.63 19.62 6.23
N ALA A 314 5.29 19.29 4.98
CA ALA A 314 3.94 18.85 4.62
C ALA A 314 3.48 17.58 5.37
N LEU A 315 4.41 16.70 5.77
CA LEU A 315 4.11 15.45 6.49
C LEU A 315 3.47 15.70 7.86
N PHE A 316 3.73 16.86 8.47
CA PHE A 316 3.23 17.23 9.80
C PHE A 316 1.90 17.99 9.75
N THR A 317 1.30 18.14 8.56
CA THR A 317 -0.08 18.64 8.46
C THR A 317 -1.08 17.53 8.76
N GLN A 318 -2.19 17.84 9.44
CA GLN A 318 -3.23 16.88 9.80
C GLN A 318 -3.65 15.98 8.62
N SER A 319 -3.92 16.59 7.45
CA SER A 319 -4.34 15.85 6.26
C SER A 319 -3.31 14.84 5.77
N GLN A 320 -2.01 15.19 5.82
CA GLN A 320 -0.95 14.34 5.32
C GLN A 320 -0.52 13.28 6.33
N ILE A 321 -0.63 13.54 7.64
CA ILE A 321 -0.43 12.49 8.66
C ILE A 321 -1.41 11.34 8.42
N MET A 322 -2.68 11.66 8.19
CA MET A 322 -3.72 10.66 7.92
C MET A 322 -3.50 9.94 6.58
N ALA A 323 -3.16 10.69 5.53
CA ALA A 323 -2.87 10.11 4.22
C ALA A 323 -1.62 9.21 4.26
N GLU A 324 -0.60 9.57 5.03
CA GLU A 324 0.62 8.78 5.19
C GLU A 324 0.36 7.48 5.95
N PHE A 325 -0.39 7.57 7.05
CA PHE A 325 -0.84 6.37 7.77
C PHE A 325 -1.64 5.44 6.87
N ASN A 326 -2.54 5.99 6.05
CA ASN A 326 -3.31 5.21 5.08
C ASN A 326 -2.40 4.52 4.05
N ARG A 327 -1.40 5.23 3.50
CA ARG A 327 -0.41 4.62 2.59
C ARG A 327 0.36 3.49 3.26
N ILE A 328 0.70 3.60 4.54
CA ILE A 328 1.46 2.56 5.26
C ILE A 328 0.60 1.33 5.60
N SER A 329 -0.63 1.54 6.07
CA SER A 329 -1.45 0.50 6.70
C SER A 329 -2.68 0.05 5.90
N GLY A 330 -3.09 0.85 4.91
CA GLY A 330 -4.35 0.68 4.16
C GLY A 330 -5.60 1.13 4.92
N LYS A 331 -5.47 1.72 6.12
CA LYS A 331 -6.60 2.07 7.00
C LYS A 331 -6.92 3.56 7.04
N ASN A 332 -8.17 3.90 7.31
CA ASN A 332 -8.57 5.30 7.52
C ASN A 332 -8.43 5.62 9.02
N LEU A 333 -7.32 6.25 9.39
CA LEU A 333 -6.97 6.51 10.78
C LEU A 333 -8.07 7.25 11.54
N GLN A 334 -8.53 8.39 11.01
CA GLN A 334 -9.51 9.22 11.70
C GLN A 334 -10.85 8.50 11.85
N ALA A 335 -11.37 7.95 10.75
CA ALA A 335 -12.68 7.31 10.76
C ALA A 335 -12.69 6.09 11.72
N GLU A 336 -11.72 5.18 11.58
CA GLU A 336 -11.67 3.95 12.37
C GLU A 336 -11.35 4.24 13.85
N PHE A 337 -10.42 5.17 14.13
CA PHE A 337 -10.07 5.53 15.50
C PHE A 337 -11.27 6.08 16.27
N PHE A 338 -11.94 7.09 15.71
CA PHE A 338 -13.07 7.74 16.39
C PHE A 338 -14.32 6.85 16.43
N GLN A 339 -14.61 6.10 15.37
CA GLN A 339 -15.75 5.18 15.34
C GLN A 339 -15.65 4.12 16.45
N GLU A 340 -14.50 3.45 16.58
CA GLU A 340 -14.33 2.41 17.60
C GLU A 340 -14.15 3.01 19.00
N LEU A 341 -13.51 4.18 19.13
CA LEU A 341 -13.44 4.89 20.41
C LEU A 341 -14.84 5.26 20.91
N ASP A 342 -15.70 5.82 20.06
CA ASP A 342 -17.08 6.16 20.40
C ASP A 342 -17.89 4.92 20.77
N ARG A 343 -17.76 3.85 19.98
CA ARG A 343 -18.41 2.56 20.24
C ARG A 343 -18.07 2.02 21.63
N PHE A 344 -16.80 2.09 22.04
CA PHE A 344 -16.36 1.56 23.34
C PHE A 344 -16.53 2.53 24.50
N THR A 345 -16.70 3.83 24.25
CA THR A 345 -16.75 4.87 25.29
C THR A 345 -17.78 4.58 26.40
N PRO A 346 -19.06 4.27 26.09
CA PRO A 346 -20.04 3.95 27.13
C PRO A 346 -19.59 2.80 28.03
N ARG A 347 -19.01 1.75 27.43
CA ARG A 347 -18.57 0.58 28.18
C ARG A 347 -17.32 0.84 29.01
N PHE A 348 -16.39 1.66 28.52
CA PHE A 348 -15.26 2.12 29.32
C PHE A 348 -15.73 2.90 30.55
N ILE A 349 -16.69 3.80 30.38
CA ILE A 349 -17.24 4.59 31.49
C ILE A 349 -17.86 3.67 32.56
N ASP A 350 -18.60 2.63 32.17
CA ASP A 350 -19.14 1.65 33.13
C ASP A 350 -18.03 0.87 33.85
N ILE A 351 -16.99 0.47 33.11
CA ILE A 351 -15.81 -0.18 33.69
C ILE A 351 -15.11 0.75 34.69
N PHE A 352 -15.01 2.05 34.40
CA PHE A 352 -14.41 3.03 35.29
C PHE A 352 -15.21 3.17 36.58
N ARG A 353 -16.55 3.26 36.49
CA ARG A 353 -17.45 3.33 37.66
C ARG A 353 -17.34 2.10 38.57
N ALA A 354 -17.24 0.92 37.96
CA ALA A 354 -17.17 -0.36 38.69
C ALA A 354 -15.78 -0.64 39.28
N LYS A 355 -14.73 0.10 38.89
CA LYS A 355 -13.36 -0.14 39.36
C LYS A 355 -13.21 0.36 40.80
N GLY A 356 -12.73 -0.52 41.69
CA GLY A 356 -12.38 -0.20 43.07
C GLY A 356 -10.89 0.08 43.29
N GLY A 357 -10.51 0.31 44.56
CA GLY A 357 -9.13 0.57 44.98
C GLY A 357 -8.56 1.90 44.47
N ASP A 358 -7.23 2.03 44.51
CA ASP A 358 -6.54 3.27 44.15
C ASP A 358 -6.79 3.70 42.71
N ILE A 359 -6.76 2.75 41.76
CA ILE A 359 -7.10 3.01 40.35
C ILE A 359 -8.54 3.49 40.23
N GLY A 360 -9.49 2.87 40.95
CA GLY A 360 -10.88 3.29 40.98
C GLY A 360 -11.06 4.73 41.49
N SER A 361 -10.31 5.12 42.52
CA SER A 361 -10.31 6.50 43.04
C SER A 361 -9.85 7.51 41.99
N LYS A 362 -8.76 7.21 41.27
CA LYS A 362 -8.26 8.06 40.17
C LYS A 362 -9.29 8.17 39.04
N LEU A 363 -9.89 7.06 38.63
CA LEU A 363 -10.92 7.04 37.58
C LEU A 363 -12.19 7.80 37.98
N LYS A 364 -12.60 7.78 39.25
CA LYS A 364 -13.73 8.58 39.75
C LYS A 364 -13.48 10.09 39.58
N LYS A 365 -12.26 10.57 39.82
CA LYS A 365 -11.90 11.99 39.59
C LYS A 365 -12.00 12.39 38.11
N ILE A 366 -11.62 11.48 37.21
CA ILE A 366 -11.81 11.65 35.76
C ILE A 366 -13.31 11.72 35.42
N LEU A 367 -14.11 10.80 35.95
CA LEU A 367 -15.55 10.74 35.67
C LEU A 367 -16.32 11.97 36.17
N GLN A 368 -15.98 12.50 37.34
CA GLN A 368 -16.63 13.70 37.91
C GLN A 368 -16.54 14.91 36.97
N GLN A 369 -15.47 15.03 36.19
CA GLN A 369 -15.28 16.15 35.26
C GLN A 369 -16.19 16.08 34.03
N ILE A 370 -16.69 14.89 33.68
CA ILE A 370 -17.57 14.69 32.51
C ILE A 370 -19.05 14.52 32.89
N GLU A 371 -19.38 14.48 34.19
CA GLU A 371 -20.76 14.25 34.66
C GLU A 371 -21.74 15.33 34.20
N ASN A 372 -21.27 16.57 34.10
CA ASN A 372 -22.08 17.73 33.71
C ASN A 372 -22.01 18.05 32.20
N ASP A 373 -21.09 17.43 31.46
CA ASP A 373 -20.84 17.71 30.03
C ASP A 373 -21.21 16.51 29.14
N LYS A 374 -22.42 15.98 29.34
CA LYS A 374 -22.90 14.77 28.63
C LYS A 374 -23.12 14.97 27.14
N SER A 375 -23.25 16.22 26.67
CA SER A 375 -23.40 16.56 25.25
C SER A 375 -22.08 16.60 24.49
N ASN A 376 -20.95 16.80 25.19
CA ASN A 376 -19.65 16.88 24.57
C ASN A 376 -19.05 15.47 24.37
N ILE A 377 -19.12 14.98 23.14
CA ILE A 377 -18.56 13.67 22.77
C ILE A 377 -17.05 13.62 23.09
N ASN A 378 -16.33 14.74 22.93
CA ASN A 378 -14.90 14.80 23.19
C ASN A 378 -14.57 14.70 24.69
N ALA A 379 -15.46 15.11 25.60
CA ALA A 379 -15.27 14.91 27.03
C ALA A 379 -15.20 13.42 27.38
N GLY A 380 -16.13 12.63 26.84
CA GLY A 380 -16.13 11.16 26.99
C GLY A 380 -14.87 10.52 26.41
N ARG A 381 -14.48 10.89 25.18
CA ARG A 381 -13.24 10.41 24.54
C ARG A 381 -12.00 10.74 25.36
N THR A 382 -11.89 11.97 25.85
CA THR A 382 -10.76 12.45 26.68
C THR A 382 -10.68 11.65 27.98
N ALA A 383 -11.81 11.45 28.67
CA ALA A 383 -11.87 10.62 29.86
C ALA A 383 -11.40 9.17 29.61
N VAL A 384 -11.78 8.58 28.48
CA VAL A 384 -11.32 7.23 28.08
C VAL A 384 -9.81 7.21 27.85
N LEU A 385 -9.26 8.20 27.14
CA LEU A 385 -7.82 8.26 26.82
C LEU A 385 -6.94 8.54 28.06
N HIS A 386 -7.44 9.26 29.06
CA HIS A 386 -6.77 9.38 30.36
C HIS A 386 -6.94 8.13 31.24
N GLY A 387 -8.11 7.48 31.19
CA GLY A 387 -8.42 6.33 32.04
C GLY A 387 -7.86 4.99 31.54
N LEU A 388 -7.66 4.84 30.23
CA LEU A 388 -7.14 3.60 29.62
C LEU A 388 -5.75 3.20 30.14
N PRO A 389 -4.74 4.11 30.19
CA PRO A 389 -3.45 3.83 30.82
C PRO A 389 -3.60 3.31 32.25
N LEU A 390 -4.46 3.94 33.06
CA LEU A 390 -4.69 3.56 34.45
C LEU A 390 -5.26 2.14 34.58
N LEU A 391 -6.20 1.76 33.70
CA LEU A 391 -6.71 0.38 33.64
C LEU A 391 -5.64 -0.62 33.23
N LEU A 392 -4.74 -0.20 32.35
CA LEU A 392 -3.59 -0.97 31.89
C LEU A 392 -2.40 -0.89 32.84
N GLY A 393 -2.56 -0.30 34.03
CA GLY A 393 -1.52 -0.19 35.06
C GLY A 393 -0.28 0.55 34.58
N GLU A 394 -0.47 1.53 33.71
CA GLU A 394 0.54 2.41 33.15
C GLU A 394 0.43 3.81 33.78
N ASP A 395 1.55 4.53 33.84
CA ASP A 395 1.61 5.89 34.36
C ASP A 395 1.76 6.88 33.20
N PRO A 396 0.74 7.72 32.93
CA PRO A 396 0.79 8.66 31.82
C PRO A 396 1.45 10.01 32.17
N SER A 397 1.98 10.20 33.39
CA SER A 397 2.45 11.50 33.87
C SER A 397 3.61 12.10 33.05
N ASP A 398 4.46 11.25 32.47
CA ASP A 398 5.54 11.70 31.59
C ASP A 398 5.09 11.95 30.14
N PHE A 399 3.88 11.53 29.79
CA PHE A 399 3.33 11.61 28.43
C PHE A 399 2.36 12.78 28.25
N TYR A 400 1.44 13.00 29.20
CA TYR A 400 0.55 14.15 29.18
C TYR A 400 1.19 15.32 29.92
N LYS A 401 1.50 16.38 29.19
CA LYS A 401 2.08 17.63 29.71
C LYS A 401 1.04 18.74 29.69
N THR A 402 1.17 19.67 30.62
CA THR A 402 0.29 20.83 30.75
C THR A 402 1.14 22.04 31.03
N CYS A 403 0.90 23.13 30.30
CA CYS A 403 1.51 24.45 30.51
C CYS A 403 0.45 25.54 30.45
N PHE A 404 0.77 26.73 30.96
CA PHE A 404 -0.09 27.89 30.79
C PHE A 404 0.15 28.58 29.43
N ASP A 405 -0.85 29.30 28.93
CA ASP A 405 -0.74 30.06 27.68
C ASP A 405 0.18 31.29 27.77
N CYS A 406 0.51 31.72 28.99
CA CYS A 406 1.54 32.73 29.27
C CYS A 406 2.96 32.17 29.36
N ASP A 407 3.15 30.85 29.30
CA ASP A 407 4.46 30.22 29.43
C ASP A 407 5.21 30.26 28.09
N ASP A 408 6.17 31.19 27.95
CA ASP A 408 6.87 31.38 26.69
C ASP A 408 7.95 30.31 26.39
N ASN A 409 8.40 29.53 27.38
CA ASN A 409 9.51 28.56 27.22
C ASN A 409 9.51 27.46 28.29
N GLU A 410 8.56 26.54 28.27
CA GLU A 410 8.75 25.28 29.02
C GLU A 410 9.78 24.39 28.30
N ASP A 411 10.79 23.94 29.05
CA ASP A 411 11.80 23.02 28.53
C ASP A 411 11.19 21.62 28.37
N MET A 412 11.01 21.22 27.11
CA MET A 412 10.48 19.92 26.74
C MET A 412 11.57 18.93 26.32
N SER A 413 12.87 19.25 26.53
CA SER A 413 14.00 18.43 26.05
C SER A 413 13.92 16.97 26.50
N ASP A 414 13.35 16.72 27.68
CA ASP A 414 13.26 15.40 28.29
C ASP A 414 12.06 14.58 27.78
N VAL A 415 11.19 15.18 26.96
CA VAL A 415 9.98 14.53 26.43
C VAL A 415 10.28 13.85 25.09
N GLU A 416 10.46 12.53 25.11
CA GLU A 416 10.66 11.75 23.88
C GLU A 416 9.41 11.75 22.99
N ILE A 417 8.24 11.45 23.55
CA ILE A 417 6.93 11.47 22.89
C ILE A 417 5.89 11.91 23.91
N GLY A 418 5.12 12.96 23.60
CA GLY A 418 4.08 13.46 24.50
C GLY A 418 3.00 14.29 23.82
N ILE A 419 1.96 14.61 24.59
CA ILE A 419 0.90 15.53 24.20
C ILE A 419 0.89 16.68 25.21
N LEU A 420 1.04 17.90 24.72
CA LEU A 420 0.99 19.12 25.51
C LEU A 420 -0.42 19.71 25.46
N THR A 421 -0.95 20.06 26.62
CA THR A 421 -2.23 20.78 26.75
C THR A 421 -1.96 22.17 27.30
N VAL A 422 -2.30 23.20 26.53
CA VAL A 422 -2.11 24.60 26.91
C VAL A 422 -3.39 25.11 27.55
N ILE A 423 -3.30 25.61 28.78
CA ILE A 423 -4.46 26.06 29.56
C ILE A 423 -4.36 27.55 29.90
N PRO A 424 -5.51 28.24 30.08
CA PRO A 424 -5.51 29.61 30.59
C PRO A 424 -4.82 29.73 31.97
N GLU A 425 -4.13 30.84 32.23
CA GLU A 425 -3.43 31.13 33.50
C GLU A 425 -4.30 30.95 34.76
N ASP A 426 -5.60 31.21 34.67
CA ASP A 426 -6.55 31.08 35.78
C ASP A 426 -7.05 29.65 36.02
N SER A 427 -6.62 28.68 35.21
CA SER A 427 -7.05 27.29 35.30
C SER A 427 -6.33 26.53 36.42
N ALA A 428 -7.10 25.77 37.21
CA ALA A 428 -6.54 24.96 38.28
C ALA A 428 -5.79 23.72 37.76
N THR A 429 -4.54 23.52 38.18
CA THR A 429 -3.74 22.32 37.91
C THR A 429 -3.98 21.26 38.99
N VAL A 430 -5.03 20.46 38.83
CA VAL A 430 -5.32 19.33 39.73
C VAL A 430 -4.88 17.99 39.13
N PRO A 431 -4.46 17.01 39.94
CA PRO A 431 -4.10 15.69 39.43
C PRO A 431 -5.26 15.03 38.67
N TYR A 432 -4.97 14.45 37.51
CA TYR A 432 -5.95 13.83 36.61
C TYR A 432 -6.99 14.80 36.04
N SER A 433 -6.67 16.09 35.97
CA SER A 433 -7.46 17.05 35.19
C SER A 433 -7.50 16.64 33.71
N LEU A 434 -8.68 16.72 33.10
CA LEU A 434 -8.89 16.48 31.68
C LEU A 434 -8.71 17.74 30.84
N HIS A 435 -8.65 18.92 31.48
CA HIS A 435 -8.49 20.22 30.83
C HIS A 435 -9.43 20.41 29.62
N LEU A 436 -10.73 20.12 29.80
CA LEU A 436 -11.71 20.13 28.70
C LEU A 436 -11.91 21.50 28.05
N GLY A 437 -11.52 22.58 28.72
CA GLY A 437 -11.52 23.95 28.22
C GLY A 437 -10.13 24.50 27.90
N ALA A 438 -9.17 23.64 27.54
CA ALA A 438 -7.83 24.07 27.13
C ALA A 438 -7.89 25.01 25.94
N THR A 439 -6.92 25.93 25.86
CA THR A 439 -6.77 26.87 24.74
C THR A 439 -6.35 26.14 23.47
N THR A 440 -5.39 25.21 23.59
CA THR A 440 -4.93 24.38 22.47
C THR A 440 -4.24 23.11 22.97
N THR A 441 -4.05 22.16 22.06
CA THR A 441 -3.25 20.95 22.29
C THR A 441 -2.14 20.86 21.24
N ALA A 442 -1.00 20.27 21.60
CA ALA A 442 0.12 20.06 20.70
C ALA A 442 0.76 18.67 20.89
N ILE A 443 1.52 18.22 19.89
CA ILE A 443 2.27 16.96 19.89
C ILE A 443 3.75 17.27 20.02
N ILE A 444 4.40 16.65 21.00
CA ILE A 444 5.84 16.73 21.23
C ILE A 444 6.50 15.44 20.79
N LEU A 445 7.57 15.55 20.00
CA LEU A 445 8.44 14.46 19.58
C LEU A 445 9.90 14.91 19.69
N GLU A 446 10.75 14.13 20.38
CA GLU A 446 12.17 14.44 20.64
C GLU A 446 12.35 15.87 21.19
N GLY A 447 11.52 16.23 22.17
CA GLY A 447 11.50 17.55 22.82
C GLY A 447 11.09 18.72 21.94
N THR A 448 10.61 18.47 20.72
CA THR A 448 10.15 19.51 19.79
C THR A 448 8.64 19.43 19.60
N VAL A 449 7.94 20.57 19.67
CA VAL A 449 6.54 20.65 19.23
C VAL A 449 6.50 20.52 17.71
N VAL A 450 5.88 19.44 17.22
CA VAL A 450 5.85 19.11 15.78
C VAL A 450 4.51 19.35 15.11
N VAL A 451 3.44 19.41 15.90
CA VAL A 451 2.08 19.76 15.47
C VAL A 451 1.45 20.51 16.63
N ASP A 452 0.97 21.71 16.37
CA ASP A 452 0.31 22.63 17.30
C ASP A 452 -1.11 22.95 16.81
N ASP A 453 -1.78 23.89 17.50
CA ASP A 453 -3.12 24.37 17.16
C ASP A 453 -4.18 23.26 17.03
N LEU A 454 -4.05 22.20 17.83
CA LEU A 454 -5.02 21.10 17.84
C LEU A 454 -6.17 21.40 18.81
N GLU A 455 -7.37 21.03 18.41
CA GLU A 455 -8.59 21.39 19.15
C GLU A 455 -8.70 20.67 20.49
N ASN A 456 -8.20 19.42 20.58
CA ASN A 456 -8.39 18.59 21.76
C ASN A 456 -7.45 17.36 21.80
N LEU A 457 -7.37 16.77 23.01
CA LEU A 457 -6.55 15.58 23.28
C LEU A 457 -6.89 14.34 22.42
N PRO A 458 -8.17 14.00 22.14
CA PRO A 458 -8.50 12.91 21.22
C PRO A 458 -7.94 13.11 19.81
N GLN A 459 -8.01 14.32 19.25
CA GLN A 459 -7.41 14.65 17.96
C GLN A 459 -5.88 14.52 18.00
N ALA A 460 -5.23 15.05 19.03
CA ALA A 460 -3.78 14.93 19.20
C ALA A 460 -3.34 13.47 19.33
N THR A 461 -4.09 12.65 20.08
CA THR A 461 -3.80 11.20 20.22
C THR A 461 -3.94 10.47 18.89
N CYS A 462 -4.99 10.78 18.11
CA CYS A 462 -5.21 10.22 16.78
C CYS A 462 -4.04 10.56 15.85
N LEU A 463 -3.63 11.83 15.78
CA LEU A 463 -2.53 12.28 14.92
C LEU A 463 -1.17 11.77 15.36
N LEU A 464 -0.90 11.73 16.67
CA LEU A 464 0.31 11.16 17.22
C LEU A 464 0.44 9.68 16.85
N PHE A 465 -0.66 8.92 16.91
CA PHE A 465 -0.66 7.53 16.43
C PHE A 465 -0.25 7.45 14.96
N GLY A 466 -0.77 8.35 14.11
CA GLY A 466 -0.36 8.46 12.70
C GLY A 466 1.13 8.78 12.53
N LEU A 467 1.66 9.75 13.28
CA LEU A 467 3.06 10.16 13.24
C LEU A 467 4.01 9.04 13.67
N ILE A 468 3.66 8.26 14.69
CA ILE A 468 4.46 7.10 15.11
C ILE A 468 4.69 6.13 13.94
N TYR A 469 3.68 5.91 13.09
CA TYR A 469 3.82 5.08 11.89
C TYR A 469 4.60 5.78 10.78
N ALA A 470 4.24 7.03 10.49
CA ALA A 470 4.88 7.83 9.46
C ALA A 470 6.40 7.89 9.65
N LEU A 471 6.83 8.17 10.90
CA LEU A 471 8.21 8.35 11.32
C LEU A 471 8.90 7.05 11.79
N ASN A 472 8.22 5.90 11.77
CA ASN A 472 8.77 4.61 12.18
C ASN A 472 9.25 4.57 13.66
N LEU A 473 8.55 5.27 14.55
CA LEU A 473 8.89 5.37 15.97
C LEU A 473 8.46 4.13 16.75
N GLU A 474 9.11 3.90 17.89
CA GLU A 474 8.58 2.96 18.89
C GLU A 474 7.42 3.60 19.66
N TYR A 475 6.59 2.76 20.29
CA TYR A 475 5.61 3.28 21.24
C TYR A 475 6.30 3.80 22.50
N PRO A 476 5.81 4.91 23.08
CA PRO A 476 6.35 5.46 24.32
C PRO A 476 6.35 4.39 25.41
N ALA A 477 7.48 4.23 26.08
CA ALA A 477 7.69 3.14 27.05
C ALA A 477 6.65 3.17 28.18
N ALA A 478 6.28 4.37 28.63
CA ALA A 478 5.28 4.60 29.66
C ALA A 478 3.87 4.09 29.28
N LEU A 479 3.52 4.09 27.99
CA LEU A 479 2.17 3.80 27.48
C LEU A 479 2.14 2.64 26.46
N LYS A 480 3.11 1.72 26.53
CA LYS A 480 3.28 0.66 25.54
C LYS A 480 2.04 -0.23 25.37
N CYS A 481 1.36 -0.59 26.45
CA CYS A 481 0.13 -1.38 26.43
C CYS A 481 -1.06 -0.56 25.92
N THR A 482 -1.12 0.72 26.24
CA THR A 482 -2.15 1.66 25.73
C THR A 482 -2.06 1.77 24.21
N PHE A 483 -0.89 2.03 23.65
CA PHE A 483 -0.70 2.08 22.19
C PHE A 483 -0.89 0.70 21.53
N ASP A 484 -0.50 -0.41 22.18
CA ASP A 484 -0.79 -1.78 21.71
C ASP A 484 -2.30 -2.08 21.72
N PHE A 485 -3.04 -1.53 22.68
CA PHE A 485 -4.50 -1.60 22.74
C PHE A 485 -5.14 -0.79 21.61
N ILE A 486 -4.72 0.46 21.38
CA ILE A 486 -5.19 1.29 20.27
C ILE A 486 -4.91 0.58 18.94
N GLN A 487 -3.69 0.11 18.72
CA GLN A 487 -3.32 -0.60 17.51
C GLN A 487 -4.24 -1.82 17.27
N ARG A 488 -4.36 -2.73 18.24
CA ARG A 488 -4.97 -4.05 18.00
C ARG A 488 -6.46 -4.13 18.25
N VAL A 489 -7.00 -3.26 19.10
CA VAL A 489 -8.41 -3.29 19.50
C VAL A 489 -9.19 -2.18 18.81
N ILE A 490 -8.70 -0.93 18.85
CA ILE A 490 -9.37 0.20 18.20
C ILE A 490 -9.17 0.13 16.68
N LEU A 491 -7.93 0.01 16.23
CA LEU A 491 -7.61 0.02 14.80
C LEU A 491 -7.52 -1.37 14.18
N SER A 492 -7.72 -2.44 14.95
CA SER A 492 -7.66 -3.83 14.43
C SER A 492 -6.42 -4.13 13.56
N LEU A 493 -5.26 -3.57 13.94
CA LEU A 493 -3.99 -3.74 13.25
C LEU A 493 -3.11 -4.81 13.89
N GLY A 494 -2.66 -5.76 13.07
CA GLY A 494 -1.74 -6.83 13.45
C GLY A 494 -2.42 -8.11 13.91
N HIS A 495 -1.65 -8.98 14.58
CA HIS A 495 -2.11 -10.32 14.95
C HIS A 495 -3.29 -10.27 15.93
N LYS A 496 -4.26 -11.17 15.73
CA LYS A 496 -5.43 -11.36 16.61
C LYS A 496 -5.05 -11.81 18.01
N SER A 497 -3.87 -12.41 18.20
CA SER A 497 -3.38 -12.77 19.53
C SER A 497 -3.01 -11.50 20.33
N LEU A 498 -3.75 -11.28 21.41
CA LEU A 498 -3.54 -10.17 22.33
C LEU A 498 -2.76 -10.66 23.56
N LYS A 499 -1.97 -9.77 24.16
CA LYS A 499 -1.39 -10.03 25.49
C LYS A 499 -2.54 -10.25 26.49
N PRO A 500 -2.37 -11.11 27.52
CA PRO A 500 -3.45 -11.43 28.46
C PRO A 500 -4.17 -10.22 29.06
N LYS A 501 -3.42 -9.15 29.38
CA LYS A 501 -3.97 -7.90 29.93
C LYS A 501 -4.90 -7.17 28.95
N ILE A 502 -4.47 -7.04 27.69
CA ILE A 502 -5.25 -6.41 26.61
C ILE A 502 -6.45 -7.29 26.25
N GLN A 503 -6.27 -8.61 26.17
CA GLN A 503 -7.35 -9.56 25.90
C GLN A 503 -8.45 -9.48 26.97
N SER A 504 -8.06 -9.45 28.24
CA SER A 504 -9.00 -9.35 29.36
C SER A 504 -9.83 -8.06 29.28
N LEU A 505 -9.18 -6.92 29.02
CA LEU A 505 -9.88 -5.65 28.84
C LEU A 505 -10.82 -5.66 27.62
N LYS A 506 -10.35 -6.16 26.47
CA LYS A 506 -11.17 -6.33 25.27
C LYS A 506 -12.41 -7.17 25.54
N ASN A 507 -12.27 -8.30 26.23
CA ASN A 507 -13.40 -9.17 26.56
C ASN A 507 -14.46 -8.44 27.40
N ARG A 508 -14.04 -7.59 28.34
CA ARG A 508 -14.96 -6.78 29.17
C ARG A 508 -15.68 -5.69 28.36
N LEU A 509 -15.04 -5.17 27.30
CA LEU A 509 -15.65 -4.19 26.41
C LEU A 509 -16.69 -4.80 25.46
N MET A 510 -16.57 -6.11 25.19
CA MET A 510 -17.49 -6.85 24.30
C MET A 510 -18.67 -7.48 25.05
N GLN A 511 -18.68 -7.42 26.39
CA GLN A 511 -19.81 -7.77 27.26
C GLN A 511 -20.69 -6.55 27.43
#